data_AF-A0A848J090-F1
#
_entry.id   AF-A0A848J090-F1
#
_cell.length_a   1.000
_cell.length_b   1.000
_cell.length_c   1.000
_cell.angle_alpha   90.00
_cell.angle_beta   90.00
_cell.angle_gamma   90.00
#
_symmetry.space_group_name_H-M   'P 1'
#
loop_
_entity.id
_entity.type
_entity.pdbx_description
1 polymer ?
#
loop_
_entity_poly.entity_id
_entity_poly.type
_entity_poly.pdbx_seq_one_letter_code
_entity_poly.pdbx_strand_id
1 'polypeptide(L)'
;MKTLIKNLLCAVLLIGLINISFVSNAKNFDPKRLKSGLIFDVKKIDNQLKLRLDIRQPNKDLVMIKVMDEKGVELYKAFTSKSEHSSILNLSNLGYGDYQVEIASGGESKIENISFDKPVYLDSKLYIKHSPNDKTIKVYGRNLEKPAKISIQNSAGRYIIKDYYNLQNFNDKLDTKRLRKGIYTVTVKSADITESMKIEIK
;
A
#
# COMPACT_ATOMS: atom_id res chain seq x y z
N MET A 1 -22.43 -14.56 -78.57
CA MET A 1 -21.42 -15.16 -77.68
C MET A 1 -21.18 -14.14 -76.58
N LYS A 2 -21.84 -14.22 -75.42
CA LYS A 2 -21.69 -15.20 -74.32
C LYS A 2 -20.27 -15.19 -73.73
N THR A 3 -20.24 -15.00 -72.40
CA THR A 3 -19.21 -15.40 -71.40
C THR A 3 -17.87 -14.67 -71.49
N LEU A 4 -17.42 -13.93 -70.47
CA LEU A 4 -17.17 -14.42 -69.11
C LEU A 4 -17.38 -13.33 -68.04
N ILE A 5 -18.51 -13.44 -67.35
CA ILE A 5 -18.65 -13.15 -65.92
C ILE A 5 -17.91 -14.27 -65.18
N LYS A 6 -17.03 -13.96 -64.22
CA LYS A 6 -16.91 -14.64 -62.90
C LYS A 6 -15.58 -14.35 -62.20
N ASN A 7 -15.73 -13.94 -60.93
CA ASN A 7 -14.81 -14.16 -59.79
C ASN A 7 -13.55 -13.27 -59.80
N LEU A 8 -13.20 -12.50 -58.77
CA LEU A 8 -13.19 -12.80 -57.34
C LEU A 8 -13.17 -11.43 -56.61
N LEU A 9 -14.21 -11.04 -55.86
CA LEU A 9 -14.41 -11.32 -54.44
C LEU A 9 -13.26 -10.88 -53.50
N CYS A 10 -13.63 -10.05 -52.53
CA CYS A 10 -13.05 -9.92 -51.18
C CYS A 10 -11.75 -9.14 -50.98
N ALA A 11 -11.89 -7.84 -50.71
CA ALA A 11 -11.17 -7.20 -49.61
C ALA A 11 -11.93 -5.94 -49.14
N VAL A 12 -13.22 -6.10 -48.82
CA VAL A 12 -14.01 -5.08 -48.13
C VAL A 12 -14.05 -5.44 -46.65
N LEU A 13 -13.65 -4.47 -45.82
CA LEU A 13 -14.01 -4.30 -44.40
C LEU A 13 -13.64 -5.43 -43.44
N LEU A 14 -12.47 -5.29 -42.81
CA LEU A 14 -12.33 -5.63 -41.39
C LEU A 14 -11.42 -4.61 -40.70
N ILE A 15 -11.87 -3.34 -40.67
CA ILE A 15 -11.50 -2.45 -39.56
C ILE A 15 -12.24 -3.03 -38.37
N GLY A 16 -11.58 -3.99 -37.71
CA GLY A 16 -12.00 -4.49 -36.42
C GLY A 16 -11.99 -3.32 -35.46
N LEU A 17 -13.16 -2.72 -35.27
CA LEU A 17 -13.51 -1.97 -34.09
C LEU A 17 -13.33 -2.93 -32.92
N ILE A 18 -12.11 -2.97 -32.39
CA ILE A 18 -11.88 -3.42 -31.03
C ILE A 18 -12.55 -2.35 -30.18
N ASN A 19 -13.86 -2.50 -29.98
CA ASN A 19 -14.56 -1.94 -28.84
C ASN A 19 -13.95 -2.65 -27.63
N ILE A 20 -12.79 -2.15 -27.21
CA ILE A 20 -12.34 -2.31 -25.84
C ILE A 20 -13.37 -1.53 -25.05
N SER A 21 -14.46 -2.20 -24.70
CA SER A 21 -15.34 -1.78 -23.64
C SER A 21 -14.47 -1.76 -22.41
N PHE A 22 -13.82 -0.61 -22.16
CA PHE A 22 -13.38 -0.25 -20.85
C PHE A 22 -14.65 -0.30 -20.01
N VAL A 23 -14.83 -1.42 -19.31
CA VAL A 23 -15.70 -1.48 -18.14
C VAL A 23 -15.05 -0.52 -17.17
N SER A 24 -15.43 0.75 -17.30
CA SER A 24 -15.22 1.72 -16.25
C SER A 24 -15.93 1.12 -15.05
N ASN A 25 -15.15 0.64 -14.09
CA ASN A 25 -15.62 0.47 -12.74
C ASN A 25 -16.08 1.86 -12.28
N ALA A 26 -17.33 2.19 -12.58
CA ALA A 26 -18.00 3.39 -12.10
C ALA A 26 -18.17 3.19 -10.60
N LYS A 27 -17.08 3.47 -9.87
CA LYS A 27 -17.13 3.56 -8.42
C LYS A 27 -18.11 4.65 -8.07
N ASN A 28 -19.14 4.25 -7.33
CA ASN A 28 -20.24 5.07 -6.84
C ASN A 28 -19.76 6.50 -6.54
N PHE A 29 -20.25 7.44 -7.34
CA PHE A 29 -20.20 8.86 -7.05
C PHE A 29 -21.20 9.11 -5.94
N ASP A 30 -20.70 9.48 -4.76
CA ASP A 30 -21.52 9.80 -3.58
C ASP A 30 -21.37 11.30 -3.25
N PRO A 31 -21.94 12.18 -4.09
CA PRO A 31 -21.77 13.61 -3.96
C PRO A 31 -22.48 14.13 -2.71
N LYS A 32 -21.78 14.98 -1.98
CA LYS A 32 -22.28 15.64 -0.77
C LYS A 32 -22.59 17.08 -1.10
N ARG A 33 -23.63 17.62 -0.47
CA ARG A 33 -24.14 18.96 -0.77
C ARG A 33 -24.25 19.80 0.49
N LEU A 34 -23.76 21.04 0.41
CA LEU A 34 -23.98 22.11 1.40
C LEU A 34 -25.23 22.91 1.03
N LYS A 35 -25.78 23.72 1.96
CA LYS A 35 -27.00 24.49 1.68
C LYS A 35 -26.74 25.60 0.66
N SER A 36 -25.50 26.07 0.54
CA SER A 36 -25.05 26.97 -0.53
C SER A 36 -25.21 26.40 -1.95
N GLY A 37 -25.54 25.11 -2.07
CA GLY A 37 -25.62 24.41 -3.36
C GLY A 37 -24.28 23.88 -3.85
N LEU A 38 -23.19 24.13 -3.10
CA LEU A 38 -21.89 23.49 -3.31
C LEU A 38 -22.04 21.98 -3.18
N ILE A 39 -21.57 21.27 -4.19
CA ILE A 39 -21.50 19.81 -4.26
C ILE A 39 -20.04 19.42 -4.26
N PHE A 40 -19.68 18.38 -3.50
CA PHE A 40 -18.33 17.85 -3.51
C PHE A 40 -18.31 16.32 -3.38
N ASP A 41 -17.25 15.69 -3.88
CA ASP A 41 -16.97 14.26 -3.73
C ASP A 41 -15.51 14.10 -3.32
N VAL A 42 -15.28 13.23 -2.34
CA VAL A 42 -13.95 12.97 -1.78
C VAL A 42 -13.70 11.47 -1.88
N LYS A 43 -12.70 11.08 -2.67
CA LYS A 43 -12.45 9.66 -2.97
C LYS A 43 -11.00 9.28 -2.78
N LYS A 44 -10.78 8.16 -2.11
CA LYS A 44 -9.48 7.47 -2.14
C LYS A 44 -9.21 6.92 -3.54
N ILE A 45 -7.98 7.06 -4.00
CA ILE A 45 -7.48 6.36 -5.18
C ILE A 45 -6.90 5.05 -4.70
N ASP A 46 -7.53 3.93 -5.06
CA ASP A 46 -7.14 2.61 -4.55
C ASP A 46 -5.66 2.31 -4.72
N ASN A 47 -5.10 1.64 -3.70
CA ASN A 47 -3.70 1.22 -3.63
C ASN A 47 -2.70 2.38 -3.77
N GLN A 48 -3.14 3.63 -3.62
CA GLN A 48 -2.31 4.81 -3.62
C GLN A 48 -2.67 5.66 -2.40
N LEU A 49 -1.66 6.24 -1.73
CA LEU A 49 -1.88 7.27 -0.72
C LEU A 49 -2.24 8.59 -1.39
N LYS A 50 -3.39 8.60 -2.08
CA LYS A 50 -3.90 9.76 -2.82
C LYS A 50 -5.40 9.88 -2.69
N LEU A 51 -5.83 11.12 -2.69
CA LEU A 51 -7.22 11.51 -2.57
C LEU A 51 -7.61 12.39 -3.75
N ARG A 52 -8.72 12.06 -4.41
CA ARG A 52 -9.36 12.93 -5.39
C ARG A 52 -10.43 13.75 -4.69
N LEU A 53 -10.40 15.05 -4.93
CA LEU A 53 -11.42 15.99 -4.49
C LEU A 53 -12.02 16.67 -5.72
N ASP A 54 -13.31 16.47 -5.92
CA ASP A 54 -14.09 17.13 -6.96
C ASP A 54 -15.10 18.05 -6.29
N ILE A 55 -15.13 19.33 -6.67
CA ILE A 55 -16.03 20.36 -6.16
C ILE A 55 -16.75 21.00 -7.34
N ARG A 56 -18.07 21.19 -7.20
CA ARG A 56 -18.92 21.94 -8.11
C ARG A 56 -19.76 22.92 -7.32
N GLN A 57 -19.77 24.19 -7.70
CA GLN A 57 -20.56 25.21 -7.02
C GLN A 57 -21.20 26.19 -8.01
N PRO A 58 -22.45 26.61 -7.76
CA PRO A 58 -23.15 27.54 -8.63
C PRO A 58 -22.63 28.99 -8.51
N ASN A 59 -22.32 29.43 -7.29
CA ASN A 59 -22.14 30.86 -6.98
C ASN A 59 -20.68 31.32 -6.93
N LYS A 60 -19.71 30.43 -7.22
CA LYS A 60 -18.26 30.75 -7.17
C LYS A 60 -17.80 31.36 -5.84
N ASP A 61 -18.45 30.95 -4.74
CA ASP A 61 -18.07 31.36 -3.39
C ASP A 61 -16.66 30.87 -3.05
N LEU A 62 -16.00 31.53 -2.10
CA LEU A 62 -14.71 31.08 -1.61
C LEU A 62 -14.87 29.79 -0.80
N VAL A 63 -14.32 28.71 -1.32
CA VAL A 63 -14.30 27.39 -0.68
C VAL A 63 -12.94 27.18 -0.04
N MET A 64 -12.93 26.86 1.25
CA MET A 64 -11.78 26.35 1.98
C MET A 64 -11.77 24.82 1.93
N ILE A 65 -10.61 24.26 1.63
CA ILE A 65 -10.33 22.83 1.64
C ILE A 65 -9.24 22.62 2.69
N LYS A 66 -9.51 21.80 3.71
CA LYS A 66 -8.52 21.46 4.73
C LYS A 66 -8.43 19.94 4.88
N VAL A 67 -7.22 19.41 5.01
CA VAL A 67 -6.97 18.01 5.38
C VAL A 67 -6.28 17.98 6.73
N MET A 68 -6.80 17.19 7.65
CA MET A 68 -6.28 17.02 9.00
C MET A 68 -5.99 15.54 9.27
N ASP A 69 -5.06 15.25 10.17
CA ASP A 69 -4.86 13.90 10.71
C ASP A 69 -5.94 13.53 11.74
N GLU A 70 -5.87 12.31 12.27
CA GLU A 70 -6.76 11.79 13.34
C GLU A 70 -6.78 12.68 14.60
N LYS A 71 -5.74 13.48 14.83
CA LYS A 71 -5.59 14.37 16.00
C LYS A 71 -6.06 15.79 15.70
N GLY A 72 -6.55 16.06 14.50
CA GLY A 72 -6.99 17.37 14.05
C GLY A 72 -5.85 18.30 13.65
N VAL A 73 -4.62 17.81 13.50
CA VAL A 73 -3.49 18.62 13.03
C VAL A 73 -3.68 18.90 11.55
N GLU A 74 -3.62 20.19 11.17
CA GLU A 74 -3.72 20.61 9.77
C GLU A 74 -2.48 20.16 8.98
N LEU A 75 -2.70 19.33 7.95
CA LEU A 75 -1.66 18.81 7.06
C LEU A 75 -1.65 19.55 5.72
N TYR A 76 -2.81 20.06 5.32
CA TYR A 76 -3.00 20.75 4.05
C TYR A 76 -4.15 21.75 4.15
N LYS A 77 -3.98 22.90 3.49
CA LYS A 77 -5.02 23.91 3.35
C LYS A 77 -4.94 24.60 2.00
N ALA A 78 -6.07 24.74 1.33
CA ALA A 78 -6.18 25.46 0.07
C ALA A 78 -7.52 26.17 -0.05
N PHE A 79 -7.61 27.06 -1.03
CA PHE A 79 -8.81 27.81 -1.33
C PHE A 79 -9.10 27.78 -2.83
N THR A 80 -10.39 27.79 -3.19
CA THR A 80 -10.84 27.89 -4.59
C THR A 80 -12.18 28.61 -4.67
N SER A 81 -12.36 29.41 -5.71
CA SER A 81 -13.64 30.03 -6.09
C SER A 81 -14.13 29.56 -7.46
N LYS A 82 -13.49 28.54 -8.04
CA LYS A 82 -13.90 28.00 -9.34
C LYS A 82 -15.28 27.33 -9.23
N SER A 83 -16.08 27.45 -10.30
CA SER A 83 -17.36 26.75 -10.42
C SER A 83 -17.16 25.23 -10.44
N GLU A 84 -16.07 24.78 -11.05
CA GLU A 84 -15.61 23.40 -11.02
C GLU A 84 -14.14 23.35 -10.60
N HIS A 85 -13.81 22.49 -9.64
CA HIS A 85 -12.46 22.26 -9.18
C HIS A 85 -12.25 20.75 -9.00
N SER A 86 -11.22 20.21 -9.64
CA SER A 86 -10.79 18.83 -9.45
C SER A 86 -9.31 18.84 -9.08
N SER A 87 -8.96 18.16 -7.99
CA SER A 87 -7.58 18.03 -7.54
C SER A 87 -7.28 16.62 -7.04
N ILE A 88 -6.00 16.25 -7.14
CA ILE A 88 -5.46 15.03 -6.55
C ILE A 88 -4.46 15.45 -5.48
N LEU A 89 -4.79 15.13 -4.23
CA LEU A 89 -3.94 15.35 -3.07
C LEU A 89 -3.08 14.11 -2.85
N ASN A 90 -1.76 14.28 -2.79
CA ASN A 90 -0.82 13.21 -2.53
C ASN A 90 -0.46 13.17 -1.04
N LEU A 91 -0.88 12.09 -0.36
CA LEU A 91 -0.67 11.86 1.06
C LEU A 91 0.52 10.92 1.33
N SER A 92 1.32 10.59 0.30
CA SER A 92 2.41 9.62 0.43
C SER A 92 3.47 10.01 1.47
N ASN A 93 3.68 11.32 1.69
CA ASN A 93 4.61 11.84 2.71
C ASN A 93 4.01 11.83 4.12
N LEU A 94 2.71 11.63 4.26
CA LEU A 94 1.98 11.62 5.52
C LEU A 94 1.79 10.19 6.04
N GLY A 95 1.65 9.22 5.12
CA GLY A 95 1.61 7.79 5.44
C GLY A 95 0.18 7.21 5.48
N TYR A 96 0.07 6.03 6.07
CA TYR A 96 -1.21 5.33 6.27
C TYR A 96 -1.86 5.81 7.57
N GLY A 97 -3.19 5.81 7.62
CA GLY A 97 -3.95 6.28 8.79
C GLY A 97 -5.29 6.91 8.43
N ASP A 98 -5.92 7.50 9.44
CA ASP A 98 -7.19 8.19 9.34
C ASP A 98 -7.00 9.70 9.12
N TYR A 99 -7.78 10.24 8.20
CA TYR A 99 -7.74 11.64 7.79
C TYR A 99 -9.13 12.24 7.77
N GLN A 100 -9.19 13.54 8.02
CA GLN A 100 -10.40 14.34 7.94
C GLN A 100 -10.26 15.38 6.84
N VAL A 101 -11.18 15.41 5.89
CA VAL A 101 -11.27 16.43 4.85
C VAL A 101 -12.42 17.36 5.15
N GLU A 102 -12.10 18.59 5.56
CA GLU A 102 -13.06 19.64 5.81
C GLU A 102 -13.22 20.51 4.54
N ILE A 103 -14.46 20.62 4.07
CA ILE A 103 -14.86 21.55 3.02
C ILE A 103 -15.76 22.60 3.66
N ALA A 104 -15.38 23.88 3.56
CA ALA A 104 -16.13 24.99 4.12
C ALA A 104 -16.38 26.10 3.10
N SER A 105 -17.59 26.67 3.09
CA SER A 105 -17.96 27.80 2.23
C SER A 105 -19.16 28.53 2.85
N GLY A 106 -19.19 29.87 2.76
CA GLY A 106 -20.34 30.67 3.19
C GLY A 106 -20.76 30.51 4.66
N GLY A 107 -19.81 30.20 5.56
CA GLY A 107 -20.07 29.96 6.98
C GLY A 107 -20.56 28.55 7.31
N GLU A 108 -20.68 27.67 6.32
CA GLU A 108 -20.99 26.24 6.50
C GLU A 108 -19.72 25.40 6.33
N SER A 109 -19.65 24.26 7.03
CA SER A 109 -18.61 23.26 6.81
C SER A 109 -19.14 21.84 6.88
N LYS A 110 -18.47 20.94 6.18
CA LYS A 110 -18.70 19.49 6.24
C LYS A 110 -17.35 18.78 6.31
N ILE A 111 -17.29 17.77 7.15
CA ILE A 111 -16.08 16.95 7.36
C ILE A 111 -16.33 15.56 6.82
N GLU A 112 -15.36 15.04 6.08
CA GLU A 112 -15.33 13.69 5.56
C GLU A 112 -14.15 12.89 6.11
N ASN A 113 -14.45 11.73 6.68
CA ASN A 113 -13.45 10.85 7.24
C ASN A 113 -13.02 9.83 6.18
N ILE A 114 -11.71 9.70 5.97
CA ILE A 114 -11.12 8.78 5.02
C ILE A 114 -9.98 8.03 5.70
N SER A 115 -10.03 6.70 5.61
CA SER A 115 -9.00 5.81 6.13
C SER A 115 -8.18 5.20 5.00
N PHE A 116 -6.86 5.21 5.18
CA PHE A 116 -5.90 4.49 4.34
C PHE A 116 -5.25 3.38 5.15
N ASP A 117 -5.74 2.16 4.96
CA ASP A 117 -5.17 0.97 5.60
C ASP A 117 -3.75 0.69 5.09
N LYS A 118 -2.85 0.39 6.01
CA LYS A 118 -1.51 -0.09 5.66
C LYS A 118 -1.62 -1.46 4.98
N PRO A 119 -1.08 -1.63 3.76
CA PRO A 119 -1.09 -2.92 3.08
C PRO A 119 -0.31 -3.97 3.86
N VAL A 120 -0.85 -5.19 3.95
CA VAL A 120 -0.25 -6.34 4.67
C VAL A 120 1.19 -6.66 4.24
N TYR A 121 1.57 -6.38 2.99
CA TYR A 121 2.93 -6.62 2.51
C TYR A 121 3.97 -5.63 3.06
N LEU A 122 3.53 -4.53 3.68
CA LEU A 122 4.36 -3.56 4.40
C LEU A 122 4.47 -3.88 5.90
N ASP A 123 3.81 -4.93 6.39
CA ASP A 123 3.97 -5.36 7.76
C ASP A 123 5.37 -5.92 8.01
N SER A 124 5.83 -5.74 9.24
CA SER A 124 7.10 -6.31 9.69
C SER A 124 6.98 -7.84 9.69
N LYS A 125 7.94 -8.53 9.07
CA LYS A 125 7.98 -9.99 9.02
C LYS A 125 9.36 -10.50 9.37
N LEU A 126 9.40 -11.55 10.18
CA LEU A 126 10.58 -12.37 10.44
C LEU A 126 10.30 -13.80 10.00
N TYR A 127 11.30 -14.45 9.46
CA TYR A 127 11.22 -15.85 9.06
C TYR A 127 12.57 -16.53 9.22
N ILE A 128 12.53 -17.78 9.69
CA ILE A 128 13.70 -18.64 9.80
C ILE A 128 13.46 -19.87 8.92
N LYS A 129 14.46 -20.26 8.14
CA LYS A 129 14.45 -21.51 7.38
C LYS A 129 15.73 -22.27 7.58
N HIS A 130 15.61 -23.52 7.99
CA HIS A 130 16.75 -24.43 8.08
C HIS A 130 16.86 -25.29 6.81
N SER A 131 18.06 -25.35 6.23
CA SER A 131 18.43 -26.27 5.16
C SER A 131 19.46 -27.28 5.68
N PRO A 132 19.05 -28.47 6.17
CA PRO A 132 19.96 -29.46 6.74
C PRO A 132 21.03 -29.93 5.75
N ASN A 133 20.65 -30.17 4.49
CA ASN A 133 21.57 -30.65 3.45
C ASN A 133 22.68 -29.64 3.15
N ASP A 134 22.32 -28.35 3.14
CA ASP A 134 23.27 -27.26 2.88
C ASP A 134 24.03 -26.82 4.14
N LYS A 135 23.71 -27.42 5.30
CA LYS A 135 24.21 -27.04 6.64
C LYS A 135 24.11 -25.54 6.89
N THR A 136 22.94 -24.96 6.57
CA THR A 136 22.73 -23.50 6.68
C THR A 136 21.37 -23.15 7.23
N ILE A 137 21.29 -22.00 7.88
CA ILE A 137 20.05 -21.36 8.31
C ILE A 137 19.91 -20.06 7.53
N LYS A 138 18.78 -19.86 6.86
CA LYS A 138 18.40 -18.58 6.29
C LYS A 138 17.53 -17.83 7.28
N VAL A 139 17.84 -16.56 7.48
CA VAL A 139 17.03 -15.64 8.28
C VAL A 139 16.62 -14.48 7.39
N TYR A 140 15.33 -14.19 7.41
CA TYR A 140 14.74 -13.13 6.63
C TYR A 140 14.04 -12.14 7.54
N GLY A 141 14.28 -10.86 7.31
CA GLY A 141 13.58 -9.74 7.92
C GLY A 141 13.07 -8.79 6.85
N ARG A 142 11.83 -8.33 6.99
CA ARG A 142 11.23 -7.34 6.08
C ARG A 142 10.51 -6.26 6.86
N ASN A 143 10.65 -5.01 6.42
CA ASN A 143 10.00 -3.82 6.96
C ASN A 143 10.14 -3.73 8.49
N LEU A 144 11.31 -4.07 9.04
CA LEU A 144 11.52 -4.07 10.48
C LEU A 144 11.68 -2.63 10.99
N GLU A 145 10.96 -2.29 12.05
CA GLU A 145 11.04 -0.96 12.68
C GLU A 145 12.32 -0.79 13.52
N LYS A 146 12.89 -1.89 13.99
CA LYS A 146 14.08 -1.94 14.83
C LYS A 146 15.09 -2.96 14.28
N PRO A 147 16.36 -2.85 14.68
CA PRO A 147 17.36 -3.87 14.40
C PRO A 147 16.92 -5.25 14.92
N ALA A 148 17.24 -6.29 14.15
CA ALA A 148 17.00 -7.65 14.56
C ALA A 148 18.22 -8.22 15.32
N LYS A 149 17.95 -9.01 16.35
CA LYS A 149 18.95 -9.80 17.07
C LYS A 149 18.74 -11.26 16.72
N ILE A 150 19.81 -11.95 16.36
CA ILE A 150 19.80 -13.39 16.10
C ILE A 150 20.58 -14.09 17.19
N SER A 151 20.01 -15.14 17.76
CA SER A 151 20.70 -15.99 18.71
C SER A 151 20.52 -17.46 18.38
N ILE A 152 21.58 -18.24 18.57
CA ILE A 152 21.53 -19.69 18.54
C ILE A 152 21.90 -20.20 19.92
N GLN A 153 20.99 -20.95 20.54
CA GLN A 153 21.20 -21.61 21.83
C GLN A 153 21.25 -23.12 21.63
N ASN A 154 22.07 -23.83 22.42
CA ASN A 154 21.99 -25.29 22.48
C ASN A 154 20.84 -25.76 23.39
N SER A 155 20.64 -27.06 23.49
CA SER A 155 19.61 -27.67 24.36
C SER A 155 19.74 -27.34 25.85
N ALA A 156 20.93 -26.93 26.32
CA ALA A 156 21.17 -26.49 27.69
C ALA A 156 20.92 -24.97 27.88
N GLY A 157 20.43 -24.26 26.86
CA GLY A 157 20.19 -22.80 26.89
C GLY A 157 21.45 -21.95 26.75
N ARG A 158 22.63 -22.56 26.51
CA ARG A 158 23.88 -21.82 26.31
C ARG A 158 23.89 -21.19 24.91
N TYR A 159 24.12 -19.89 24.86
CA TYR A 159 24.30 -19.15 23.61
C TYR A 159 25.61 -19.57 22.91
N ILE A 160 25.49 -19.89 21.63
CA ILE A 160 26.59 -20.22 20.73
C ILE A 160 26.89 -19.05 19.80
N ILE A 161 25.85 -18.40 19.28
CA ILE A 161 25.94 -17.21 18.43
C ILE A 161 25.01 -16.13 18.99
N LYS A 162 25.47 -14.88 18.94
CA LYS A 162 24.71 -13.65 19.23
C LYS A 162 25.11 -12.57 18.23
N ASP A 163 24.31 -12.41 17.19
CA ASP A 163 24.55 -11.42 16.14
C ASP A 163 23.46 -10.36 16.11
N TYR A 164 23.83 -9.21 15.55
CA TYR A 164 22.99 -8.02 15.45
C TYR A 164 22.93 -7.55 14.01
N TYR A 165 21.71 -7.38 13.50
CA TYR A 165 21.46 -6.86 12.16
C TYR A 165 20.80 -5.50 12.28
N ASN A 166 21.53 -4.45 11.89
CA ASN A 166 21.04 -3.07 11.91
C ASN A 166 20.20 -2.72 10.66
N LEU A 167 19.77 -3.73 9.89
CA LEU A 167 19.05 -3.56 8.63
C LEU A 167 17.56 -3.79 8.85
N GLN A 168 16.74 -2.88 8.30
CA GLN A 168 15.28 -3.01 8.30
C GLN A 168 14.80 -4.14 7.38
N ASN A 169 15.58 -4.46 6.35
CA ASN A 169 15.35 -5.55 5.41
C ASN A 169 16.63 -6.35 5.29
N PHE A 170 16.57 -7.66 5.49
CA PHE A 170 17.73 -8.53 5.34
C PHE A 170 17.34 -9.96 4.94
N ASN A 171 18.31 -10.65 4.35
CA ASN A 171 18.19 -12.04 3.92
C ASN A 171 19.56 -12.69 4.09
N ASP A 172 19.83 -13.16 5.31
CA ASP A 172 21.14 -13.64 5.71
C ASP A 172 21.19 -15.15 5.81
N LYS A 173 22.39 -15.66 5.62
CA LYS A 173 22.70 -17.08 5.63
C LYS A 173 23.75 -17.36 6.68
N LEU A 174 23.38 -18.12 7.71
CA LEU A 174 24.26 -18.57 8.77
C LEU A 174 24.75 -19.98 8.45
N ASP A 175 26.07 -20.19 8.51
CA ASP A 175 26.70 -21.50 8.33
C ASP A 175 26.64 -22.32 9.64
N THR A 176 26.08 -23.53 9.58
CA THR A 176 26.00 -24.44 10.73
C THR A 176 27.08 -25.51 10.74
N LYS A 177 28.00 -25.54 9.76
CA LYS A 177 29.11 -26.53 9.69
C LYS A 177 29.99 -26.54 10.93
N ARG A 178 30.11 -25.40 11.62
CA ARG A 178 30.93 -25.26 12.84
C ARG A 178 30.19 -25.65 14.12
N LEU A 179 28.89 -25.88 14.06
CA LEU A 179 28.11 -26.33 15.20
C LEU A 179 28.40 -27.81 15.46
N ARG A 180 28.54 -28.18 16.73
CA ARG A 180 28.65 -29.59 17.13
C ARG A 180 27.31 -30.29 16.90
N LYS A 181 27.32 -31.61 16.75
CA LYS A 181 26.09 -32.40 16.68
C LYS A 181 25.21 -32.15 17.90
N GLY A 182 23.91 -32.02 17.69
CA GLY A 182 22.95 -31.74 18.75
C GLY A 182 21.77 -30.87 18.31
N ILE A 183 20.91 -30.54 19.28
CA ILE A 183 19.71 -29.75 19.08
C ILE A 183 19.99 -28.30 19.48
N TYR A 184 19.54 -27.37 18.64
CA TYR A 184 19.67 -25.94 18.84
C TYR A 184 18.34 -25.22 18.65
N THR A 185 18.19 -24.09 19.31
CA THR A 185 17.09 -23.14 19.08
C THR A 185 17.68 -21.89 18.43
N VAL A 186 17.20 -21.57 17.23
CA VAL A 186 17.47 -20.31 16.55
C VAL A 186 16.34 -19.36 16.88
N THR A 187 16.66 -18.18 17.37
CA THR A 187 15.69 -17.12 17.68
C THR A 187 16.11 -15.85 16.98
N VAL A 188 15.14 -15.20 16.34
CA VAL A 188 15.31 -13.91 15.69
C VAL A 188 14.27 -12.97 16.27
N LYS A 189 14.70 -11.83 16.81
CA LYS A 189 13.82 -10.88 17.48
C LYS A 189 14.09 -9.47 16.98
N SER A 190 13.03 -8.74 16.65
CA SER A 190 13.06 -7.33 16.30
C SER A 190 11.85 -6.63 16.93
N ALA A 191 12.08 -5.64 17.80
CA ALA A 191 11.01 -5.00 18.57
C ALA A 191 10.09 -6.06 19.23
N ASP A 192 8.81 -6.08 18.84
CA ASP A 192 7.76 -6.93 19.39
C ASP A 192 7.54 -8.22 18.60
N ILE A 193 8.23 -8.40 17.46
CA ILE A 193 8.15 -9.63 16.68
C ILE A 193 9.33 -10.56 17.00
N THR A 194 9.02 -11.82 17.26
CA THR A 194 9.98 -12.88 17.56
C THR A 194 9.62 -14.12 16.76
N GLU A 195 10.59 -14.69 16.07
CA GLU A 195 10.49 -15.99 15.40
C GLU A 195 11.49 -16.94 16.04
N SER A 196 11.10 -18.21 16.24
CA SER A 196 11.98 -19.23 16.82
C SER A 196 11.80 -20.58 16.15
N MET A 197 12.91 -21.25 15.89
CA MET A 197 12.95 -22.56 15.23
C MET A 197 13.93 -23.48 15.93
N LYS A 198 13.49 -24.71 16.24
CA LYS A 198 14.39 -25.78 16.67
C LYS A 198 15.01 -26.45 15.45
N ILE A 199 16.32 -26.69 15.50
CA ILE A 199 17.08 -27.38 14.47
C ILE A 199 17.91 -28.50 15.08
N GLU A 200 18.18 -29.53 14.29
CA GLU A 200 19.05 -30.64 14.64
C GLU A 200 20.26 -30.66 13.71
N ILE A 201 21.46 -30.73 14.28
CA ILE A 201 22.73 -30.91 13.56
C ILE A 201 23.16 -32.36 13.73
N LYS A 202 23.23 -33.08 12.61
CA LYS A 202 23.57 -34.51 12.54
C LYS A 202 25.03 -34.79 12.20
#